data_AF-A0A2C5Y0B0-F1
#
_entry.id   AF-A0A2C5Y0B0-F1
#
_cell.length_a   1.000
_cell.length_b   1.000
_cell.length_c   1.000
_cell.angle_alpha   90.00
_cell.angle_beta   90.00
_cell.angle_gamma   90.00
#
_symmetry.space_group_name_H-M   'P 1'
#
loop_
_entity.id
_entity.type
_entity.pdbx_description
1 polymer ?
#
loop_
_entity_poly.entity_id
_entity_poly.type
_entity_poly.pdbx_seq_one_letter_code
_entity_poly.pdbx_strand_id
1 'polypeptide(L)'
;MNTVKSFWLGWGSLCFAGAAAYVYAKREINADRKAKLEQSRRRKEEMRSLEYAGAESSAAARTDNAGDPSQEASSDPAPTRHAPATESQRVGEKSKYESSVPYRSPKGDRFT
;
A
#
# COMPACT_ATOMS: atom_id res chain seq x y z
N MET A 1 -53.34 33.86 -8.07
CA MET A 1 -51.97 33.32 -7.96
C MET A 1 -51.93 31.81 -8.26
N ASN A 2 -52.68 31.31 -9.25
CA ASN A 2 -52.83 29.87 -9.53
C ASN A 2 -52.81 29.63 -11.06
N THR A 3 -51.71 29.99 -11.74
CA THR A 3 -51.63 29.76 -13.19
C THR A 3 -50.75 28.54 -13.48
N VAL A 4 -51.03 27.83 -14.58
CA VAL A 4 -50.22 26.68 -15.01
C VAL A 4 -48.73 27.05 -15.12
N LYS A 5 -48.43 28.31 -15.45
CA LYS A 5 -47.07 28.86 -15.51
C LYS A 5 -46.36 28.83 -14.16
N SER A 6 -47.02 29.23 -13.07
CA SER A 6 -46.43 29.19 -11.72
C SER A 6 -46.23 27.76 -11.23
N PHE A 7 -47.08 26.81 -11.64
CA PHE A 7 -46.88 25.39 -11.35
C PHE A 7 -45.63 24.85 -12.03
N TRP A 8 -45.44 25.13 -13.32
CA TRP A 8 -44.24 24.70 -14.07
C TRP A 8 -42.95 25.33 -13.55
N LEU A 9 -42.99 26.59 -13.12
CA LEU A 9 -41.84 27.25 -12.49
C LEU A 9 -41.50 26.60 -11.14
N GLY A 10 -42.49 26.29 -10.31
CA GLY A 10 -42.27 25.59 -9.04
C GLY A 10 -41.70 24.18 -9.23
N TRP A 11 -42.26 23.42 -10.17
CA TRP A 11 -41.81 22.07 -10.48
C TRP A 11 -40.42 22.05 -11.13
N GLY A 12 -40.16 22.96 -12.07
CA GLY A 12 -38.86 23.13 -12.70
C GLY A 12 -37.76 23.50 -11.69
N SER A 13 -38.08 24.36 -10.72
CA SER A 13 -37.17 24.68 -9.61
C SER A 13 -36.84 23.45 -8.76
N LEU A 14 -37.81 22.58 -8.49
CA LEU A 14 -37.60 21.36 -7.71
C LEU A 14 -36.66 20.39 -8.45
N CYS A 15 -36.87 20.19 -9.74
CA CYS A 15 -36.00 19.34 -10.58
C CYS A 15 -34.57 19.90 -10.65
N PHE A 16 -34.42 21.22 -10.83
CA PHE A 16 -33.10 21.85 -10.89
C PHE A 16 -32.37 21.76 -9.55
N ALA A 17 -33.06 22.00 -8.43
CA ALA A 17 -32.49 21.86 -7.10
C ALA A 17 -32.04 20.42 -6.81
N GLY A 18 -32.85 19.42 -7.18
CA GLY A 18 -32.48 18.00 -7.05
C GLY A 18 -31.27 17.60 -7.89
N ALA A 19 -31.20 18.07 -9.14
CA ALA A 19 -30.05 17.82 -10.02
C ALA A 19 -28.77 18.49 -9.50
N ALA A 20 -28.87 19.73 -9.00
CA ALA A 20 -27.75 20.44 -8.38
C ALA A 20 -27.24 19.70 -7.13
N ALA A 21 -28.14 19.24 -6.26
CA ALA A 21 -27.79 18.45 -5.08
C ALA A 21 -27.11 17.13 -5.45
N TYR A 22 -27.60 16.44 -6.49
CA TYR A 22 -26.99 15.21 -6.99
C TYR A 22 -25.56 15.44 -7.49
N VAL A 23 -25.32 16.49 -8.28
CA VAL A 23 -23.97 16.81 -8.78
C VAL A 23 -23.04 17.20 -7.62
N TYR A 24 -23.53 17.96 -6.65
CA TYR A 24 -22.76 18.33 -5.47
C TYR A 24 -22.34 17.10 -4.67
N ALA A 25 -23.28 16.19 -4.37
CA ALA A 25 -22.99 14.94 -3.66
C ALA A 25 -22.05 14.01 -4.45
N LYS A 26 -22.15 13.97 -5.80
CA LYS A 26 -21.28 13.12 -6.63
C LYS A 26 -19.87 13.65 -6.80
N ARG A 27 -19.61 14.95 -6.56
CA ARG A 27 -18.26 15.53 -6.69
C ARG A 27 -17.28 14.91 -5.71
N GLU A 28 -17.68 14.72 -4.46
CA GLU A 28 -16.80 14.15 -3.42
C GLU A 28 -16.52 12.67 -3.67
N ILE A 29 -17.55 11.90 -4.02
CA ILE A 29 -17.42 10.46 -4.31
C ILE A 29 -16.51 10.21 -5.53
N ASN A 30 -16.62 11.04 -6.57
CA ASN A 30 -15.76 10.90 -7.75
C ASN A 30 -14.34 11.41 -7.49
N ALA A 31 -14.17 12.40 -6.61
CA ALA A 31 -12.85 12.90 -6.21
C ALA A 31 -12.04 11.79 -5.51
N ASP A 32 -12.64 11.07 -4.56
CA ASP A 32 -11.96 9.98 -3.85
C ASP A 32 -11.55 8.83 -4.78
N ARG A 33 -12.45 8.43 -5.69
CA ARG A 33 -12.15 7.39 -6.67
C ARG A 33 -11.03 7.81 -7.62
N LYS A 34 -11.03 9.07 -8.04
CA LYS A 34 -9.98 9.64 -8.89
C LYS A 34 -8.64 9.70 -8.14
N ALA A 35 -8.63 10.15 -6.89
CA ALA A 35 -7.43 10.21 -6.07
C ALA A 35 -6.83 8.82 -5.82
N LYS A 36 -7.67 7.82 -5.53
CA LYS A 36 -7.20 6.43 -5.36
C LYS A 36 -6.61 5.84 -6.64
N LEU A 37 -7.19 6.17 -7.79
CA LEU A 37 -6.66 5.76 -9.10
C LEU A 37 -5.34 6.48 -9.40
N GLU A 38 -5.23 7.75 -9.08
CA GLU A 38 -3.99 8.52 -9.25
C GLU A 38 -2.87 8.01 -8.35
N GLN A 39 -3.17 7.68 -7.08
CA GLN A 39 -2.23 7.04 -6.17
C GLN A 39 -1.78 5.67 -6.67
N SER A 40 -2.68 4.85 -7.22
CA SER A 40 -2.32 3.54 -7.74
C SER A 40 -1.45 3.64 -9.00
N ARG A 41 -1.73 4.62 -9.87
CA ARG A 41 -0.88 4.92 -11.04
C ARG A 41 0.50 5.41 -10.62
N ARG A 42 0.56 6.36 -9.68
CA ARG A 42 1.83 6.88 -9.15
C ARG A 42 2.68 5.77 -8.54
N ARG A 43 2.11 4.91 -7.70
CA ARG A 43 2.83 3.78 -7.11
C ARG A 43 3.35 2.81 -8.17
N LYS A 44 2.59 2.60 -9.25
CA LYS A 44 3.01 1.75 -10.37
C LYS A 44 4.12 2.40 -11.20
N GLU A 45 4.07 3.71 -11.41
CA GLU A 45 5.10 4.48 -12.10
C GLU A 45 6.41 4.52 -11.28
N GLU A 46 6.32 4.72 -9.96
CA GLU A 46 7.45 4.64 -9.04
C GLU A 46 8.10 3.25 -9.09
N MET A 47 7.31 2.18 -9.00
CA MET A 47 7.80 0.80 -9.15
C MET A 47 8.48 0.57 -10.50
N ARG A 48 7.86 1.02 -11.60
CA ARG A 48 8.43 0.91 -12.95
C ARG A 48 9.75 1.69 -13.09
N SER A 49 9.85 2.85 -12.45
CA SER A 49 11.08 3.66 -12.45
C SER A 49 12.21 2.97 -11.68
N LEU A 50 11.89 2.34 -10.55
CA LEU A 50 12.84 1.55 -9.77
C LEU A 50 13.25 0.27 -10.51
N GLU A 51 12.35 -0.39 -11.21
CA GLU A 51 12.66 -1.55 -12.07
C GLU A 51 13.62 -1.15 -13.21
N TYR A 52 13.38 0.00 -13.87
CA TYR A 52 14.25 0.49 -14.94
C TYR A 52 15.62 0.95 -14.41
N ALA A 53 15.66 1.70 -13.31
CA ALA A 53 16.92 2.10 -12.65
C ALA A 53 17.68 0.90 -12.07
N GLY A 54 16.97 -0.11 -11.60
CA GLY A 54 17.53 -1.39 -11.15
C GLY A 54 18.09 -2.24 -12.30
N ALA A 55 17.52 -2.13 -13.50
CA ALA A 55 17.99 -2.83 -14.70
C ALA A 55 19.30 -2.24 -15.27
N GLU A 56 19.51 -0.92 -15.18
CA GLU A 56 20.79 -0.30 -15.57
C GLU A 56 21.92 -0.62 -14.58
N SER A 57 21.60 -0.81 -13.30
CA SER A 57 22.56 -1.17 -12.25
C SER A 57 22.81 -2.68 -12.08
N SER A 58 22.04 -3.55 -12.75
CA SER A 58 22.23 -5.02 -12.71
C SER A 58 23.19 -5.55 -13.79
N ALA A 59 23.59 -4.72 -14.76
CA ALA A 59 24.57 -5.09 -15.79
C ALA A 59 26.03 -5.02 -15.29
N ALA A 60 26.29 -4.32 -14.17
CA ALA A 60 27.58 -4.36 -13.48
C ALA A 60 27.62 -5.59 -12.56
N ALA A 61 28.48 -6.54 -12.89
CA ALA A 61 28.71 -7.83 -12.23
C ALA A 61 28.37 -7.86 -10.72
N ARG A 62 27.21 -8.42 -10.36
CA ARG A 62 26.85 -8.74 -8.97
C ARG A 62 27.54 -10.04 -8.56
N THR A 63 28.80 -9.96 -8.17
CA THR A 63 29.50 -11.05 -7.48
C THR A 63 29.17 -11.09 -5.98
N ASP A 64 28.51 -10.06 -5.48
CA ASP A 64 28.02 -9.96 -4.10
C ASP A 64 26.49 -10.12 -4.11
N ASN A 65 26.01 -11.13 -3.38
CA ASN A 65 24.57 -11.38 -3.19
C ASN A 65 24.00 -10.57 -2.02
N ALA A 66 24.83 -9.87 -1.25
CA ALA A 66 24.37 -9.03 -0.15
C ALA A 66 23.61 -7.81 -0.71
N GLY A 67 22.30 -7.77 -0.50
CA GLY A 67 21.42 -6.67 -0.91
C GLY A 67 20.30 -7.04 -1.87
N ASP A 68 20.19 -8.30 -2.30
CA ASP A 68 19.04 -8.79 -3.07
C ASP A 68 18.25 -9.83 -2.26
N PRO A 69 17.12 -9.44 -1.64
CA PRO A 69 16.33 -10.33 -0.80
C PRO A 69 15.89 -11.62 -1.50
N SER A 70 15.70 -11.57 -2.83
CA SER A 70 15.25 -12.72 -3.60
C SER A 70 16.38 -13.73 -3.87
N GLN A 71 17.61 -13.23 -4.06
CA GLN A 71 18.79 -14.07 -4.27
C GLN A 71 19.38 -14.58 -2.96
N GLU A 72 19.34 -13.79 -1.89
CA GLU A 72 19.68 -14.24 -0.53
C GLU A 72 18.77 -15.36 -0.07
N ALA A 73 17.46 -15.25 -0.31
CA ALA A 73 16.49 -16.31 0.03
C ALA A 73 16.73 -17.61 -0.75
N SER A 74 17.22 -17.52 -1.99
CA SER A 74 17.54 -18.69 -2.82
C SER A 74 18.90 -19.33 -2.47
N SER A 75 19.81 -18.56 -1.88
CA SER A 75 21.13 -19.02 -1.44
C SER A 75 21.12 -19.59 -0.02
N ASP A 76 20.05 -19.35 0.76
CA ASP A 76 19.87 -19.94 2.09
C ASP A 76 19.63 -21.45 1.93
N PRO A 77 20.52 -22.34 2.42
CA PRO A 77 20.28 -23.76 2.38
C PRO A 77 18.91 -24.06 3.01
N ALA A 78 18.06 -24.78 2.27
CA ALA A 78 16.76 -25.21 2.76
C ALA A 78 16.93 -25.78 4.18
N PRO A 79 16.10 -25.40 5.15
CA PRO A 79 16.20 -25.93 6.50
C PRO A 79 16.12 -27.46 6.44
N THR A 80 17.25 -28.15 6.53
CA THR A 80 17.32 -29.61 6.44
C THR A 80 16.85 -30.29 7.72
N ARG A 81 16.29 -29.53 8.67
CA ARG A 81 15.69 -30.09 9.87
C ARG A 81 14.27 -30.55 9.61
N HIS A 82 14.01 -31.80 10.01
CA HIS A 82 12.68 -32.38 10.07
C HIS A 82 11.74 -31.50 10.91
N ALA A 83 10.45 -31.45 10.54
CA ALA A 83 9.43 -30.73 11.28
C ALA A 83 9.48 -31.11 12.78
N PRO A 84 9.27 -30.14 13.71
CA PRO A 84 9.39 -30.39 15.14
C PRO A 84 8.44 -31.51 15.56
N ALA A 85 8.98 -32.57 16.16
CA ALA A 85 8.22 -33.75 16.55
C ALA A 85 7.51 -33.58 17.92
N THR A 86 7.91 -32.56 18.69
CA THR A 86 7.34 -32.25 20.00
C THR A 86 6.98 -30.77 20.13
N GLU A 87 5.96 -30.46 20.93
CA GLU A 87 5.54 -29.07 21.20
C GLU A 87 6.65 -28.27 21.89
N SER A 88 7.47 -28.93 22.72
CA SER A 88 8.64 -28.31 23.36
C SER A 88 9.72 -27.89 22.35
N GLN A 89 9.92 -28.66 21.27
CA GLN A 89 10.83 -28.30 20.18
C GLN A 89 10.26 -27.14 19.37
N ARG A 90 8.95 -27.15 19.07
CA ARG A 90 8.28 -26.05 18.35
C ARG A 90 8.40 -24.71 19.09
N VAL A 91 8.28 -24.71 20.42
CA VAL A 91 8.28 -23.49 21.23
C VAL A 91 9.70 -23.04 21.61
N GLY A 92 10.64 -23.98 21.76
CA GLY A 92 12.01 -23.69 22.18
C GLY A 92 12.99 -23.39 21.05
N GLU A 93 12.72 -23.88 19.83
CA GLU A 93 13.60 -23.64 18.68
C GLU A 93 13.36 -22.26 18.07
N LYS A 94 14.37 -21.41 18.17
CA LYS A 94 14.37 -20.08 17.56
C LYS A 94 14.74 -20.17 16.09
N SER A 95 14.09 -19.35 15.26
CA SER A 95 14.43 -19.29 13.84
C SER A 95 15.82 -18.66 13.61
N LYS A 96 16.44 -18.94 12.45
CA LYS A 96 17.77 -18.38 12.07
C LYS A 96 17.85 -16.86 12.17
N TYR A 97 16.71 -16.18 11.99
CA TYR A 97 16.60 -14.71 12.01
C TYR A 97 16.02 -14.16 13.32
N GLU A 98 15.81 -15.02 14.32
CA GLU A 98 15.26 -14.60 15.60
C GLU A 98 16.35 -14.07 16.52
N SER A 99 16.12 -12.89 17.09
CA SER A 99 17.08 -12.24 17.99
C SER A 99 17.25 -13.05 19.29
N SER A 100 18.49 -13.31 19.68
CA SER A 100 18.80 -13.91 20.99
C SER A 100 18.46 -12.98 22.17
N VAL A 101 18.46 -11.67 21.92
CA VAL A 101 18.20 -10.61 22.90
C VAL A 101 16.89 -9.89 22.56
N PRO A 102 16.02 -9.60 23.55
CA PRO A 102 14.84 -8.78 23.31
C PRO A 102 15.21 -7.39 22.78
N TYR A 103 14.49 -6.93 21.76
CA TYR A 103 14.66 -5.57 21.27
C TYR A 103 14.38 -4.55 22.38
N ARG A 104 15.34 -3.63 22.58
CA ARG A 104 15.15 -2.45 23.43
C ARG A 104 15.29 -1.22 22.55
N SER A 105 14.27 -0.36 22.56
CA SER A 105 14.36 0.91 21.86
C SER A 105 15.53 1.72 22.43
N PRO A 106 16.35 2.35 21.58
CA PRO A 106 17.32 3.33 22.04
C PRO A 106 16.62 4.40 22.87
N LYS A 107 17.21 4.81 24.00
CA LYS A 107 16.72 5.99 24.72
C LYS A 107 17.00 7.19 23.82
N GLY A 108 15.95 7.72 23.18
CA GLY A 108 16.04 8.93 22.39
C GLY A 108 16.59 10.08 23.23
N ASP A 109 17.38 10.95 22.61
CA ASP A 109 17.78 12.19 23.24
C ASP A 109 16.52 13.04 23.44
N ARG A 110 16.21 13.33 24.70
CA ARG A 110 15.04 14.15 25.06
C ARG A 110 15.40 15.64 25.12
N PHE A 111 16.61 16.00 24.70
CA PHE A 111 17.17 17.35 24.82
C PHE A 111 17.74 17.91 23.50
N THR A 112 17.06 17.69 22.37
CA THR A 112 17.24 18.50 21.15
C THR A 112 15.90 18.93 20.58
#